data_AF-A0A9P7WR33-F1
#
_entry.id   AF-A0A9P7WR33-F1
#
_cell.length_a   1.000
_cell.length_b   1.000
_cell.length_c   1.000
_cell.angle_alpha   90.00
_cell.angle_beta   90.00
_cell.angle_gamma   90.00
#
_symmetry.space_group_name_H-M   'P 1'
#
loop_
_entity.id
_entity.type
_entity.pdbx_description
1 polymer ?
#
loop_
_entity_poly.entity_id
_entity_poly.type
_entity_poly.pdbx_seq_one_letter_code
_entity_poly.pdbx_strand_id
1 'polypeptide(L)'
;TLRHATNDTANATSNVQEMISDLQGEQANIRTSTYKLLTLVNTWPGFSNHTAGDGGSSSSSLEAIHDGIHVDVGGDGTMSDPAVAAFDPIFWLHHANVDRMLALWQSINPGVWVTPGTAEDGTWTMAANSKVDTTSSLAPFWNGPQSYWTSAAATKFTDLGYTYPEFVGLNLGDANGLKVAIGNKVNQLYGSATVKGQTAPVTGPGPVVPPAVSAPAPPKPAAPTTPAHPSTPATPAAPASHPSSASPAAGAHPGAPQPHHHSVSEFVHEALDRGPQAILEAIQPHQPGQPPAQIHSVSDFVHQAMEIGPQGILSALHPHQGAPAGHGPAQSHQGSTGGSGPTLYDWVARVQTKKYELGTSFSVIFFIGDFPEDPQQWRTSPAYVGAYKAFVNTAASQCENCRGQQDVVTEGFVHLDAWLAAHSGLGTFEPSVLEPYLKKNLHWRVQKVI
;
A
#
# COMPACT_ATOMS: atom_id res chain seq x y z
N THR A 1 21.03 7.32 -7.66
CA THR A 1 19.77 6.55 -7.69
C THR A 1 19.42 6.24 -9.11
N LEU A 2 18.62 5.19 -9.34
CA LEU A 2 18.08 4.80 -10.64
C LEU A 2 16.58 4.59 -10.49
N ARG A 3 15.84 4.75 -11.59
CA ARG A 3 14.40 4.46 -11.69
C ARG A 3 14.19 3.59 -12.92
N HIS A 4 13.59 2.42 -12.75
CA HIS A 4 13.48 1.36 -13.74
C HIS A 4 14.87 1.07 -14.32
N ALA A 5 15.75 0.44 -13.53
CA ALA A 5 17.13 0.23 -13.94
C ALA A 5 17.18 -0.68 -15.18
N THR A 6 17.96 -0.29 -16.19
CA THR A 6 18.04 -1.03 -17.46
C THR A 6 18.71 -2.41 -17.36
N ASN A 7 19.38 -2.70 -16.24
CA ASN A 7 20.04 -3.97 -15.89
C ASN A 7 20.58 -3.89 -14.45
N ASP A 8 21.13 -5.01 -13.97
CA ASP A 8 21.73 -5.22 -12.64
C ASP A 8 23.22 -4.81 -12.53
N THR A 9 23.82 -4.25 -13.59
CA THR A 9 25.26 -3.99 -13.66
C THR A 9 25.65 -2.54 -13.33
N ALA A 10 26.94 -2.31 -13.08
CA ALA A 10 27.48 -0.97 -12.79
C ALA A 10 27.32 0.06 -13.93
N ASN A 11 26.87 -0.34 -15.13
CA ASN A 11 26.56 0.57 -16.25
C ASN A 11 25.07 0.95 -16.35
N ALA A 12 24.22 0.44 -15.45
CA ALA A 12 22.78 0.62 -15.50
C ALA A 12 22.37 2.10 -15.53
N THR A 13 21.32 2.38 -16.29
CA THR A 13 20.73 3.71 -16.43
C THR A 13 19.24 3.66 -16.08
N SER A 14 18.58 4.81 -15.96
CA SER A 14 17.14 4.86 -15.63
C SER A 14 16.29 4.80 -16.89
N ASN A 15 15.36 3.84 -16.97
CA ASN A 15 14.36 3.76 -18.03
C ASN A 15 13.13 4.63 -17.70
N VAL A 16 13.30 5.95 -17.86
CA VAL A 16 12.25 6.93 -17.53
C VAL A 16 10.99 6.76 -18.37
N GLN A 17 11.05 6.16 -19.57
CA GLN A 17 9.87 5.91 -20.39
C GLN A 17 8.99 4.77 -19.84
N GLU A 18 9.61 3.71 -19.33
CA GLU A 18 8.91 2.61 -18.65
C GLU A 18 8.23 3.11 -17.37
N MET A 19 8.95 3.89 -16.55
CA MET A 19 8.38 4.59 -15.40
C MET A 19 7.17 5.47 -15.74
N ILE A 20 7.21 6.21 -16.86
CA ILE A 20 6.08 7.02 -17.33
C ILE A 20 4.91 6.13 -17.76
N SER A 21 5.20 5.05 -18.49
CA SER A 21 4.20 4.09 -18.98
C SER A 21 3.45 3.41 -17.83
N ASP A 22 4.18 2.95 -16.81
CA ASP A 22 3.63 2.29 -15.63
C ASP A 22 2.72 3.22 -14.82
N LEU A 23 3.17 4.46 -14.57
CA LEU A 23 2.38 5.48 -13.88
C LEU A 23 1.15 5.92 -14.69
N GLN A 24 1.20 5.85 -16.02
CA GLN A 24 0.04 6.11 -16.89
C GLN A 24 -0.98 4.97 -16.83
N GLY A 25 -0.54 3.71 -16.92
CA GLY A 25 -1.41 2.54 -16.76
C GLY A 25 -2.13 2.53 -15.41
N GLU A 26 -1.42 2.93 -14.34
CA GLU A 26 -1.98 2.92 -12.99
C GLU A 26 -2.79 4.15 -12.57
N GLN A 27 -2.79 5.22 -13.38
CA GLN A 27 -3.43 6.49 -13.03
C GLN A 27 -4.91 6.33 -12.62
N ALA A 28 -5.65 5.46 -13.32
CA ALA A 28 -7.07 5.24 -13.08
C ALA A 28 -7.34 4.51 -11.75
N ASN A 29 -6.53 3.49 -11.43
CA ASN A 29 -6.66 2.74 -10.17
C ASN A 29 -6.24 3.61 -8.99
N ILE A 30 -5.05 4.24 -9.05
CA ILE A 30 -4.53 5.15 -8.02
C ILE A 30 -5.53 6.26 -7.70
N ARG A 31 -6.15 6.90 -8.71
CA ARG A 31 -7.18 7.93 -8.50
C ARG A 31 -8.39 7.36 -7.77
N THR A 32 -8.86 6.18 -8.16
CA THR A 32 -10.03 5.53 -7.57
C THR A 32 -9.78 5.15 -6.12
N SER A 33 -8.63 4.53 -5.82
CA SER A 33 -8.20 4.17 -4.47
C SER A 33 -8.02 5.41 -3.59
N THR A 34 -7.43 6.49 -4.13
CA THR A 34 -7.29 7.77 -3.41
C THR A 34 -8.66 8.36 -3.08
N TYR A 35 -9.61 8.33 -4.01
CA TYR A 35 -10.96 8.83 -3.79
C TYR A 35 -11.70 8.01 -2.73
N LYS A 36 -11.65 6.67 -2.83
CA LYS A 36 -12.30 5.76 -1.87
C LYS A 36 -11.67 5.83 -0.48
N LEU A 37 -10.34 5.94 -0.36
CA LEU A 37 -9.63 6.23 0.89
C LEU A 37 -10.16 7.51 1.56
N LEU A 38 -10.25 8.61 0.82
CA LEU A 38 -10.64 9.91 1.36
C LEU A 38 -12.15 10.04 1.66
N THR A 39 -13.00 9.15 1.13
CA THR A 39 -14.47 9.27 1.25
C THR A 39 -15.17 8.14 1.99
N LEU A 40 -14.58 6.94 2.04
CA LEU A 40 -15.18 5.76 2.67
C LEU A 40 -14.46 5.36 3.97
N VAL A 41 -13.14 5.49 4.01
CA VAL A 41 -12.31 5.10 5.17
C VAL A 41 -12.37 6.18 6.24
N ASN A 42 -12.78 5.80 7.45
CA ASN A 42 -13.09 6.74 8.54
C ASN A 42 -12.55 6.32 9.92
N THR A 43 -11.83 5.19 10.00
CA THR A 43 -11.12 4.73 11.20
C THR A 43 -9.62 4.93 11.02
N TRP A 44 -8.88 5.15 12.12
CA TRP A 44 -7.42 5.32 12.02
C TRP A 44 -6.68 4.10 11.47
N PRO A 45 -6.94 2.85 11.93
CA PRO A 45 -6.24 1.67 11.42
C PRO A 45 -6.35 1.55 9.90
N GLY A 46 -7.57 1.33 9.39
CA GLY A 46 -7.79 1.10 7.94
C GLY A 46 -7.42 2.29 7.05
N PHE A 47 -7.18 3.47 7.62
CA PHE A 47 -6.58 4.61 6.92
C PHE A 47 -5.05 4.57 6.92
N SER A 48 -4.42 4.28 8.06
CA SER A 48 -3.03 4.67 8.31
C SER A 48 -1.99 3.70 7.75
N ASN A 49 -2.30 2.41 7.69
CA ASN A 49 -1.32 1.34 7.53
C ASN A 49 -1.84 0.22 6.62
N HIS A 50 -0.96 -0.65 6.12
CA HIS A 50 -1.32 -1.71 5.18
C HIS A 50 -1.65 -3.08 5.82
N THR A 51 -1.89 -3.17 7.13
CA THR A 51 -2.13 -4.45 7.82
C THR A 51 -3.50 -5.05 7.51
N ALA A 52 -3.52 -6.36 7.24
CA ALA A 52 -4.76 -7.07 6.96
C ALA A 52 -5.74 -7.10 8.15
N GLY A 53 -6.98 -6.70 7.90
CA GLY A 53 -8.11 -6.87 8.84
C GLY A 53 -8.20 -5.85 9.98
N ASP A 54 -7.43 -4.77 9.94
CA ASP A 54 -7.31 -3.79 11.03
C ASP A 54 -8.49 -2.81 11.18
N GLY A 55 -9.19 -2.51 10.07
CA GLY A 55 -10.24 -1.49 10.02
C GLY A 55 -11.52 -1.88 9.27
N GLY A 56 -11.60 -3.11 8.72
CA GLY A 56 -12.77 -3.58 7.96
C GLY A 56 -13.04 -2.79 6.66
N SER A 57 -11.99 -2.19 6.08
CA SER A 57 -12.08 -1.34 4.90
C SER A 57 -12.46 -2.12 3.63
N SER A 58 -13.07 -1.42 2.67
CA SER A 58 -13.29 -1.86 1.28
C SER A 58 -12.38 -1.14 0.27
N SER A 59 -11.40 -0.39 0.77
CA SER A 59 -10.47 0.44 0.01
C SER A 59 -9.06 0.34 0.59
N SER A 60 -8.05 0.46 -0.27
CA SER A 60 -6.64 0.57 0.14
C SER A 60 -6.45 1.71 1.14
N SER A 61 -5.61 1.48 2.14
CA SER A 61 -5.14 2.49 3.08
C SER A 61 -4.16 3.48 2.44
N LEU A 62 -3.76 4.50 3.19
CA LEU A 62 -2.75 5.47 2.74
C LEU A 62 -1.41 4.77 2.43
N GLU A 63 -0.97 3.87 3.31
CA GLU A 63 0.28 3.11 3.13
C GLU A 63 0.23 2.20 1.89
N ALA A 64 -0.87 1.46 1.68
CA ALA A 64 -1.01 0.60 0.50
C ALA A 64 -1.00 1.39 -0.84
N ILE A 65 -1.50 2.62 -0.86
CA ILE A 65 -1.41 3.51 -2.04
C ILE A 65 0.01 4.11 -2.17
N HIS A 66 0.63 4.47 -1.05
CA HIS A 66 2.02 4.94 -0.98
C HIS A 66 3.01 3.91 -1.53
N ASP A 67 2.84 2.64 -1.17
CA ASP A 67 3.67 1.50 -1.60
C ASP A 67 3.59 1.29 -3.11
N GLY A 68 2.39 1.46 -3.68
CA GLY A 68 2.18 1.42 -5.13
C GLY A 68 3.03 2.45 -5.86
N ILE A 69 3.02 3.71 -5.43
CA ILE A 69 3.85 4.78 -6.03
C ILE A 69 5.34 4.48 -5.87
N HIS A 70 5.77 3.92 -4.74
CA HIS A 70 7.17 3.53 -4.54
C HIS A 70 7.64 2.50 -5.57
N VAL A 71 6.86 1.43 -5.76
CA VAL A 71 7.17 0.38 -6.73
C VAL A 71 7.02 0.87 -8.17
N ASP A 72 5.99 1.65 -8.51
CA ASP A 72 5.75 2.16 -9.87
C ASP A 72 6.78 3.23 -10.31
N VAL A 73 7.27 4.06 -9.39
CA VAL A 73 8.40 4.99 -9.65
C VAL A 73 9.74 4.24 -9.65
N GLY A 74 9.85 3.20 -8.83
CA GLY A 74 11.06 2.42 -8.64
C GLY A 74 11.40 1.53 -9.83
N GLY A 75 10.49 0.64 -10.24
CA GLY A 75 10.85 -0.53 -11.05
C GLY A 75 12.00 -1.29 -10.39
N ASP A 76 12.97 -1.77 -11.18
CA ASP A 76 14.24 -2.34 -10.70
C ASP A 76 15.24 -1.26 -10.20
N GLY A 77 14.72 -0.16 -9.65
CA GLY A 77 15.46 1.03 -9.22
C GLY A 77 15.31 1.34 -7.73
N THR A 78 15.93 2.42 -7.25
CA THR A 78 16.05 2.66 -5.80
C THR A 78 14.74 3.02 -5.11
N MET A 79 13.73 3.54 -5.82
CA MET A 79 12.46 3.94 -5.19
C MET A 79 11.58 2.75 -4.74
N SER A 80 11.82 1.53 -5.25
CA SER A 80 11.06 0.32 -4.92
C SER A 80 11.64 -0.48 -3.74
N ASP A 81 12.77 -0.07 -3.14
CA ASP A 81 13.33 -0.69 -1.92
C ASP A 81 13.34 0.31 -0.75
N PRO A 82 12.62 0.04 0.37
CA PRO A 82 12.62 0.85 1.58
C PRO A 82 14.03 1.19 2.12
N ALA A 83 15.02 0.31 1.93
CA ALA A 83 16.38 0.52 2.43
C ALA A 83 17.11 1.67 1.71
N VAL A 84 16.69 2.04 0.49
CA VAL A 84 17.38 3.03 -0.35
C VAL A 84 16.47 4.07 -1.03
N ALA A 85 15.15 3.96 -0.93
CA ALA A 85 14.21 4.88 -1.58
C ALA A 85 14.43 6.36 -1.22
N ALA A 86 14.75 6.66 0.05
CA ALA A 86 14.98 8.02 0.52
C ALA A 86 16.18 8.75 -0.12
N PHE A 87 17.07 8.02 -0.81
CA PHE A 87 18.17 8.62 -1.57
C PHE A 87 17.72 9.22 -2.92
N ASP A 88 16.53 8.88 -3.42
CA ASP A 88 15.99 9.52 -4.64
C ASP A 88 15.25 10.81 -4.27
N PRO A 89 15.59 11.99 -4.85
CA PRO A 89 14.90 13.23 -4.56
C PRO A 89 13.36 13.20 -4.73
N ILE A 90 12.80 12.31 -5.57
CA ILE A 90 11.35 12.19 -5.74
C ILE A 90 10.65 11.62 -4.50
N PHE A 91 11.36 10.88 -3.64
CA PHE A 91 10.87 10.40 -2.35
C PHE A 91 10.19 11.51 -1.55
N TRP A 92 10.88 12.65 -1.43
CA TRP A 92 10.41 13.79 -0.63
C TRP A 92 9.19 14.49 -1.25
N LEU A 93 9.04 14.43 -2.58
CA LEU A 93 7.85 14.95 -3.27
C LEU A 93 6.65 14.00 -3.12
N HIS A 94 6.88 12.69 -3.16
CA HIS A 94 5.87 11.67 -2.86
C HIS A 94 5.38 11.82 -1.42
N HIS A 95 6.29 11.81 -0.44
CA HIS A 95 5.97 11.94 0.98
C HIS A 95 5.30 13.27 1.34
N ALA A 96 5.65 14.38 0.66
CA ALA A 96 4.93 15.65 0.80
C ALA A 96 3.46 15.57 0.33
N ASN A 97 3.15 14.72 -0.66
CA ASN A 97 1.76 14.45 -1.07
C ASN A 97 1.07 13.41 -0.18
N VAL A 98 1.80 12.47 0.43
CA VAL A 98 1.28 11.55 1.46
C VAL A 98 0.83 12.32 2.70
N ASP A 99 1.63 13.27 3.20
CA ASP A 99 1.20 14.19 4.27
C ASP A 99 0.03 15.08 3.85
N ARG A 100 -0.04 15.49 2.57
CA ARG A 100 -1.23 16.15 2.03
C ARG A 100 -2.47 15.25 2.10
N MET A 101 -2.36 13.95 1.81
CA MET A 101 -3.48 13.02 1.94
C MET A 101 -3.91 12.88 3.41
N LEU A 102 -2.97 12.81 4.35
CA LEU A 102 -3.22 12.84 5.79
C LEU A 102 -4.01 14.10 6.19
N ALA A 103 -3.55 15.28 5.81
CA ALA A 103 -4.21 16.55 6.11
C ALA A 103 -5.65 16.62 5.55
N LEU A 104 -5.87 16.15 4.31
CA LEU A 104 -7.20 16.08 3.70
C LEU A 104 -8.11 15.10 4.44
N TRP A 105 -7.61 13.92 4.79
CA TRP A 105 -8.37 12.87 5.48
C TRP A 105 -8.73 13.26 6.92
N GLN A 106 -7.79 13.80 7.69
CA GLN A 106 -8.03 14.34 9.05
C GLN A 106 -9.18 15.35 9.05
N SER A 107 -9.24 16.17 8.00
CA SER A 107 -10.25 17.22 7.84
C SER A 107 -11.63 16.68 7.50
N ILE A 108 -11.71 15.54 6.80
CA ILE A 108 -12.96 14.84 6.51
C ILE A 108 -13.40 13.97 7.71
N ASN A 109 -12.47 13.53 8.55
CA ASN A 109 -12.71 12.67 9.72
C ASN A 109 -12.31 13.38 11.04
N PRO A 110 -12.95 14.51 11.38
CA PRO A 110 -12.58 15.30 12.55
C PRO A 110 -12.76 14.51 13.85
N GLY A 111 -11.72 14.51 14.68
CA GLY A 111 -11.67 13.77 15.95
C GLY A 111 -11.12 12.35 15.83
N VAL A 112 -10.82 11.86 14.61
CA VAL A 112 -10.14 10.57 14.40
C VAL A 112 -8.62 10.80 14.30
N TRP A 113 -7.85 10.05 15.08
CA TRP A 113 -6.39 10.12 15.12
C TRP A 113 -5.79 8.80 15.59
N VAL A 114 -4.45 8.72 15.71
CA VAL A 114 -3.70 7.52 16.11
C VAL A 114 -4.35 6.78 17.26
N THR A 115 -4.80 5.56 16.98
CA THR A 115 -5.32 4.61 17.97
C THR A 115 -4.19 3.72 18.50
N PRO A 116 -4.33 3.14 19.72
CA PRO A 116 -3.41 2.12 20.20
C PRO A 116 -3.34 0.92 19.24
N GLY A 117 -2.11 0.44 18.97
CA GLY A 117 -1.82 -0.69 18.10
C GLY A 117 -0.45 -1.29 18.40
N THR A 118 0.14 -1.98 17.43
CA THR A 118 1.47 -2.60 17.52
C THR A 118 2.35 -2.14 16.37
N ALA A 119 3.62 -1.82 16.63
CA ALA A 119 4.63 -1.65 15.61
C ALA A 119 5.07 -3.03 15.11
N GLU A 120 4.30 -3.61 14.19
CA GLU A 120 4.42 -4.99 13.69
C GLU A 120 5.85 -5.33 13.26
N ASP A 121 6.31 -4.71 12.17
CA ASP A 121 7.69 -4.83 11.68
C ASP A 121 8.72 -4.17 12.62
N GLY A 122 8.26 -3.38 13.59
CA GLY A 122 9.13 -2.48 14.35
C GLY A 122 9.87 -1.49 13.44
N THR A 123 10.88 -0.85 14.00
CA THR A 123 11.82 0.03 13.29
C THR A 123 13.22 -0.14 13.92
N TRP A 124 14.23 0.54 13.37
CA TRP A 124 15.55 0.61 14.01
C TRP A 124 15.52 1.04 15.49
N THR A 125 14.54 1.87 15.87
CA THR A 125 14.40 2.42 17.22
C THR A 125 13.29 1.77 18.06
N MET A 126 12.58 0.77 17.53
CA MET A 126 11.40 0.19 18.16
C MET A 126 11.28 -1.29 17.83
N ALA A 127 11.29 -2.17 18.84
CA ALA A 127 11.19 -3.60 18.60
C ALA A 127 9.86 -3.99 17.93
N ALA A 128 9.89 -5.03 17.10
CA ALA A 128 8.69 -5.64 16.53
C ALA A 128 7.64 -5.97 17.61
N ASN A 129 6.37 -5.77 17.29
CA ASN A 129 5.22 -5.90 18.18
C ASN A 129 5.21 -4.99 19.43
N SER A 130 6.06 -3.95 19.49
CA SER A 130 5.96 -2.93 20.55
C SER A 130 4.60 -2.22 20.49
N LYS A 131 3.99 -1.95 21.65
CA LYS A 131 2.75 -1.15 21.68
C LYS A 131 3.03 0.27 21.22
N VAL A 132 2.19 0.78 20.32
CA VAL A 132 2.25 2.16 19.82
C VAL A 132 0.92 2.87 20.04
N ASP A 133 0.99 4.17 20.30
CA ASP A 133 -0.16 5.06 20.42
C ASP A 133 0.27 6.53 20.18
N THR A 134 -0.64 7.48 20.43
CA THR A 134 -0.38 8.93 20.28
C THR A 134 0.85 9.47 21.02
N THR A 135 1.32 8.79 22.06
CA THR A 135 2.43 9.20 22.93
C THR A 135 3.76 8.56 22.58
N SER A 136 3.78 7.60 21.65
CA SER A 136 4.99 6.91 21.23
C SER A 136 6.00 7.83 20.55
N SER A 137 7.28 7.63 20.85
CA SER A 137 8.38 8.43 20.31
C SER A 137 8.57 8.21 18.81
N LEU A 138 8.42 9.28 18.03
CA LEU A 138 8.79 9.35 16.61
C LEU A 138 10.29 9.62 16.49
N ALA A 139 11.11 8.68 16.95
CA ALA A 139 12.56 8.79 16.82
C ALA A 139 13.00 8.66 15.35
N PRO A 140 14.06 9.35 14.90
CA PRO A 140 14.97 10.22 15.66
C PRO A 140 14.57 11.70 15.65
N PHE A 141 13.31 12.05 15.38
CA PHE A 141 12.89 13.46 15.23
C PHE A 141 12.76 14.14 16.60
N TRP A 142 13.73 14.96 16.98
CA TRP A 142 13.76 15.64 18.29
C TRP A 142 12.74 16.79 18.38
N ASN A 143 12.05 16.88 19.52
CA ASN A 143 11.16 17.99 19.92
C ASN A 143 11.64 18.69 21.22
N GLY A 144 12.93 18.56 21.52
CA GLY A 144 13.54 19.10 22.74
C GLY A 144 14.88 18.41 23.03
N PRO A 145 15.61 18.82 24.08
CA PRO A 145 16.94 18.26 24.39
C PRO A 145 16.94 16.79 24.82
N GLN A 146 15.78 16.25 25.21
CA GLN A 146 15.63 14.90 25.80
C GLN A 146 14.35 14.18 25.32
N SER A 147 13.65 14.72 24.31
CA SER A 147 12.35 14.22 23.86
C SER A 147 12.25 14.21 22.34
N TYR A 148 11.66 13.15 21.79
CA TYR A 148 11.28 13.07 20.39
C TYR A 148 9.87 13.66 20.19
N TRP A 149 9.52 13.93 18.93
CA TRP A 149 8.13 14.20 18.54
C TRP A 149 7.24 12.99 18.86
N THR A 150 5.95 13.24 19.03
CA THR A 150 4.92 12.21 19.20
C THR A 150 3.74 12.57 18.30
N SER A 151 2.92 11.58 17.92
CA SER A 151 1.77 11.85 17.06
C SER A 151 0.73 12.77 17.72
N ALA A 152 0.66 12.82 19.06
CA ALA A 152 -0.13 13.81 19.78
C ALA A 152 0.32 15.26 19.50
N ALA A 153 1.64 15.49 19.44
CA ALA A 153 2.24 16.80 19.16
C ALA A 153 2.19 17.20 17.67
N ALA A 154 2.00 16.23 16.77
CA ALA A 154 1.97 16.43 15.31
C ALA A 154 0.54 16.43 14.71
N THR A 155 -0.51 16.61 15.52
CA THR A 155 -1.91 16.62 15.06
C THR A 155 -2.25 17.75 14.07
N LYS A 156 -1.52 18.88 14.13
CA LYS A 156 -1.76 20.08 13.32
C LYS A 156 -0.53 20.41 12.49
N PHE A 157 -0.60 20.15 11.18
CA PHE A 157 0.45 20.50 10.22
C PHE A 157 0.82 22.00 10.24
N THR A 158 -0.11 22.89 10.60
CA THR A 158 0.16 24.34 10.74
C THR A 158 1.14 24.68 11.85
N ASP A 159 1.20 23.87 12.91
CA ASP A 159 2.09 24.11 14.05
C ASP A 159 3.55 23.78 13.67
N LEU A 160 3.75 23.05 12.57
CA LEU A 160 5.04 22.79 11.91
C LEU A 160 5.39 23.83 10.82
N GLY A 161 4.58 24.88 10.67
CA GLY A 161 4.90 26.03 9.82
C GLY A 161 4.55 25.92 8.33
N TYR A 162 3.74 24.94 7.92
CA TYR A 162 3.29 24.77 6.53
C TYR A 162 1.77 24.62 6.37
N THR A 163 1.30 24.62 5.13
CA THR A 163 -0.10 24.40 4.76
C THR A 163 -0.19 23.95 3.30
N TYR A 164 -1.35 23.43 2.86
CA TYR A 164 -1.60 23.07 1.47
C TYR A 164 -2.62 24.02 0.79
N PRO A 165 -2.59 24.17 -0.55
CA PRO A 165 -3.52 25.02 -1.29
C PRO A 165 -5.00 24.74 -1.02
N GLU A 166 -5.34 23.51 -0.62
CA GLU A 166 -6.69 23.11 -0.23
C GLU A 166 -7.18 23.81 1.05
N PHE A 167 -6.30 24.33 1.89
CA PHE A 167 -6.62 24.97 3.18
C PHE A 167 -6.56 26.50 3.14
N VAL A 168 -5.95 27.09 2.12
CA VAL A 168 -5.81 28.55 1.99
C VAL A 168 -7.19 29.21 1.98
N GLY A 169 -7.42 30.13 2.92
CA GLY A 169 -8.67 30.87 3.09
C GLY A 169 -9.77 30.13 3.86
N LEU A 170 -9.52 28.92 4.37
CA LEU A 170 -10.48 28.17 5.20
C LEU A 170 -10.26 28.44 6.70
N ASN A 171 -11.35 28.40 7.47
CA ASN A 171 -11.27 28.47 8.93
C ASN A 171 -10.95 27.08 9.52
N LEU A 172 -9.69 26.85 9.87
CA LEU A 172 -9.25 25.57 10.48
C LEU A 172 -9.84 25.31 11.87
N GLY A 173 -10.45 26.32 12.51
CA GLY A 173 -11.18 26.16 13.77
C GLY A 173 -12.62 25.66 13.62
N ASP A 174 -13.18 25.64 12.40
CA ASP A 174 -14.51 25.11 12.11
C ASP A 174 -14.40 23.73 11.46
N ALA A 175 -14.39 22.67 12.28
CA ALA A 175 -14.27 21.30 11.81
C ALA A 175 -15.40 20.87 10.86
N ASN A 176 -16.61 21.40 11.02
CA ASN A 176 -17.75 21.05 10.16
C ASN A 176 -17.66 21.77 8.81
N GLY A 177 -17.39 23.08 8.81
CA GLY A 177 -17.14 23.85 7.61
C GLY A 177 -15.92 23.33 6.83
N LEU A 178 -14.85 22.94 7.53
CA LEU A 178 -13.66 22.34 6.94
C LEU A 178 -13.97 20.98 6.29
N LYS A 179 -14.69 20.08 6.97
CA LYS A 179 -15.13 18.79 6.41
C LYS A 179 -15.90 18.97 5.09
N VAL A 180 -16.83 19.92 5.05
CA VAL A 180 -17.62 20.21 3.83
C VAL A 180 -16.73 20.80 2.73
N ALA A 181 -15.88 21.79 3.06
CA ALA A 181 -15.03 22.45 2.09
C ALA A 181 -13.97 21.49 1.48
N ILE A 182 -13.33 20.67 2.31
CA ILE A 182 -12.33 19.69 1.87
C ILE A 182 -13.00 18.52 1.14
N GLY A 183 -14.14 18.01 1.60
CA GLY A 183 -14.91 16.99 0.87
C GLY A 183 -15.30 17.44 -0.54
N ASN A 184 -15.70 18.71 -0.71
CA ASN A 184 -15.95 19.29 -2.03
C ASN A 184 -14.68 19.36 -2.92
N LYS A 185 -13.52 19.70 -2.34
CA LYS A 185 -12.24 19.68 -3.07
C LYS A 185 -11.83 18.26 -3.47
N VAL A 186 -12.02 17.26 -2.60
CA VAL A 186 -11.77 15.84 -2.90
C VAL A 186 -12.67 15.36 -4.03
N ASN A 187 -13.97 15.70 -4.01
CA ASN A 187 -14.90 15.39 -5.09
C ASN A 187 -14.50 16.05 -6.43
N GLN A 188 -13.96 17.27 -6.40
CA GLN A 188 -13.48 17.98 -7.59
C GLN A 188 -12.18 17.38 -8.16
N LEU A 189 -11.24 17.00 -7.30
CA LEU A 189 -9.91 16.54 -7.69
C LEU A 189 -9.89 15.06 -8.10
N TYR A 190 -10.58 14.21 -7.34
CA TYR A 190 -10.45 12.75 -7.43
C TYR A 190 -11.76 12.07 -7.86
N GLY A 191 -12.93 12.65 -7.54
CA GLY A 191 -14.23 12.11 -7.93
C GLY A 191 -14.39 11.96 -9.45
N SER A 192 -15.05 10.88 -9.89
CA SER A 192 -15.27 10.60 -11.32
C SER A 192 -16.42 11.42 -11.88
N ALA A 193 -16.26 11.96 -13.09
CA ALA A 193 -17.29 12.77 -13.77
C ALA A 193 -18.54 11.96 -14.18
N THR A 194 -18.52 10.64 -14.01
CA THR A 194 -19.52 9.67 -14.49
C THR A 194 -20.90 9.77 -13.81
N VAL A 195 -21.04 10.54 -12.72
CA VAL A 195 -22.34 10.83 -12.07
C VAL A 195 -22.83 12.25 -12.38
N LYS A 196 -22.79 12.64 -13.66
CA LYS A 196 -23.60 13.74 -14.20
C LYS A 196 -24.24 13.32 -15.52
N GLY A 197 -25.47 12.84 -15.44
CA GLY A 197 -26.36 12.84 -16.59
C GLY A 197 -26.52 14.26 -17.12
N GLN A 198 -26.28 14.46 -18.42
CA GLN A 198 -26.55 15.68 -19.19
C GLN A 198 -25.77 16.95 -18.76
N THR A 199 -24.62 17.21 -19.39
CA THR A 199 -24.42 18.36 -20.32
C THR A 199 -22.96 18.53 -20.76
N ALA A 200 -22.75 18.62 -22.09
CA ALA A 200 -21.65 19.27 -22.84
C ALA A 200 -20.16 18.90 -22.57
N PRO A 201 -19.30 18.91 -23.61
CA PRO A 201 -17.87 18.61 -23.45
C PRO A 201 -17.11 19.77 -22.81
N VAL A 202 -16.29 19.47 -21.80
CA VAL A 202 -15.40 20.45 -21.15
C VAL A 202 -14.09 20.54 -21.92
N THR A 203 -13.99 21.49 -22.86
CA THR A 203 -12.71 21.97 -23.38
C THR A 203 -12.08 22.94 -22.37
N GLY A 204 -11.42 22.40 -21.35
CA GLY A 204 -10.54 23.18 -20.46
C GLY A 204 -9.15 23.37 -21.08
N PRO A 205 -8.48 24.50 -20.87
CA PRO A 205 -7.11 24.70 -21.37
C PRO A 205 -6.15 23.72 -20.69
N GLY A 206 -5.14 23.26 -21.44
CA GLY A 206 -4.07 22.39 -20.92
C GLY A 206 -3.26 23.05 -19.79
N PRO A 207 -2.42 22.29 -19.09
CA PRO A 207 -1.71 22.75 -17.90
C PRO A 207 -0.87 24.00 -18.20
N VAL A 208 -1.30 25.13 -17.63
CA VAL A 208 -0.50 26.36 -17.61
C VAL A 208 0.64 26.13 -16.62
N VAL A 209 1.84 25.87 -17.15
CA VAL A 209 3.06 25.87 -16.36
C VAL A 209 3.27 27.30 -15.83
N PRO A 210 3.19 27.55 -14.51
CA PRO A 210 3.53 28.86 -13.98
C PRO A 210 5.02 29.13 -14.21
N PRO A 211 5.43 30.36 -14.56
CA PRO A 211 6.84 30.70 -14.68
C PRO A 211 7.53 30.47 -13.33
N ALA A 212 8.76 29.94 -13.36
CA ALA A 212 9.51 29.57 -12.17
C ALA A 212 9.68 30.77 -11.23
N VAL A 213 8.95 30.77 -10.11
CA VAL A 213 9.14 31.75 -9.03
C VAL A 213 10.46 31.41 -8.35
N SER A 214 11.46 32.27 -8.49
CA SER A 214 12.76 32.09 -7.85
C SER A 214 12.58 32.12 -6.33
N ALA A 215 12.68 30.96 -5.68
CA ALA A 215 12.70 30.90 -4.23
C ALA A 215 13.91 31.70 -3.70
N PRO A 216 13.75 32.54 -2.66
CA PRO A 216 14.90 33.18 -2.03
C PRO A 216 15.82 32.12 -1.44
N ALA A 217 17.14 32.32 -1.61
CA ALA A 217 18.13 31.36 -1.12
C ALA A 217 18.00 31.14 0.40
N PRO A 218 18.16 29.90 0.90
CA PRO A 218 18.13 29.63 2.33
C PRO A 218 19.26 30.40 3.05
N PRO A 219 19.03 30.87 4.30
CA PRO A 219 20.05 31.56 5.06
C PRO A 219 21.28 30.66 5.27
N LYS A 220 22.46 31.22 4.99
CA LYS A 220 23.75 30.54 5.10
C LYS A 220 23.94 29.96 6.52
N PRO A 221 24.32 28.68 6.68
CA PRO A 221 24.64 28.12 7.99
C PRO A 221 25.71 28.93 8.72
N ALA A 222 25.52 29.16 10.01
CA ALA A 222 26.53 29.77 10.86
C ALA A 222 27.77 28.86 10.92
N ALA A 223 28.97 29.45 10.82
CA ALA A 223 30.21 28.68 10.89
C ALA A 223 30.41 28.07 12.29
N PRO A 224 30.91 26.82 12.40
CA PRO A 224 31.17 26.21 13.71
C PRO A 224 32.31 26.95 14.42
N THR A 225 32.02 27.50 15.60
CA THR A 225 33.04 28.09 16.48
C THR A 225 33.80 26.99 17.21
N THR A 226 35.09 26.84 16.92
CA THR A 226 35.99 25.89 17.57
C THR A 226 36.27 26.26 19.03
N PRO A 227 36.02 25.38 20.01
CA PRO A 227 36.61 25.51 21.34
C PRO A 227 38.09 25.12 21.32
N ALA A 228 38.94 25.86 22.03
CA ALA A 228 40.38 25.65 22.03
C ALA A 228 40.82 24.44 22.89
N HIS A 229 41.86 23.73 22.43
CA HIS A 229 42.56 22.71 23.22
C HIS A 229 43.36 23.30 24.39
N PRO A 230 43.37 22.63 25.56
CA PRO A 230 44.52 22.61 26.46
C PRO A 230 45.44 21.42 26.18
N SER A 231 46.70 21.55 26.56
CA SER A 231 47.83 20.67 26.19
C SER A 231 47.99 19.38 27.04
N THR A 232 48.58 18.37 26.42
CA THR A 232 49.04 17.08 26.99
C THR A 232 50.06 17.23 28.13
N PRO A 233 50.23 16.20 29.00
CA PRO A 233 51.38 15.31 28.78
C PRO A 233 51.22 13.81 29.19
N ALA A 234 52.13 13.01 28.60
CA ALA A 234 52.68 11.71 29.05
C ALA A 234 51.86 10.39 28.93
N THR A 235 52.41 9.47 28.13
CA THR A 235 52.08 8.03 27.97
C THR A 235 52.69 7.17 29.10
N PRO A 236 52.25 5.91 29.30
CA PRO A 236 53.04 4.82 28.71
C PRO A 236 52.29 3.56 28.22
N ALA A 237 52.91 2.92 27.21
CA ALA A 237 52.93 1.48 26.87
C ALA A 237 51.66 0.69 26.48
N ALA A 238 51.84 -0.19 25.50
CA ALA A 238 50.89 -1.19 25.00
C ALA A 238 51.52 -2.59 25.00
N PRO A 239 50.70 -3.67 24.93
CA PRO A 239 51.06 -4.93 24.29
C PRO A 239 50.21 -5.12 23.01
N ALA A 240 50.79 -5.29 21.82
CA ALA A 240 51.54 -6.45 21.29
C ALA A 240 50.63 -7.48 20.58
N SER A 241 51.01 -7.87 19.36
CA SER A 241 50.22 -8.61 18.38
C SER A 241 50.74 -10.04 18.10
N HIS A 242 49.99 -10.80 17.28
CA HIS A 242 50.32 -12.09 16.62
C HIS A 242 50.06 -13.39 17.41
N PRO A 243 49.99 -14.58 16.75
CA PRO A 243 50.10 -14.87 15.30
C PRO A 243 48.93 -15.69 14.68
N SER A 244 49.03 -15.90 13.37
CA SER A 244 48.24 -16.89 12.58
C SER A 244 48.98 -18.23 12.48
N SER A 245 48.26 -19.36 12.39
CA SER A 245 48.86 -20.67 12.05
C SER A 245 47.89 -21.69 11.43
N ALA A 246 48.33 -22.22 10.29
CA ALA A 246 47.94 -23.38 9.47
C ALA A 246 46.99 -24.50 9.98
N SER A 247 46.33 -25.14 9.00
CA SER A 247 45.54 -26.39 9.08
C SER A 247 46.36 -27.66 9.38
N PRO A 248 45.65 -28.77 9.70
CA PRO A 248 45.96 -30.07 9.11
C PRO A 248 44.73 -30.72 8.43
N ALA A 249 44.92 -31.88 7.76
CA ALA A 249 43.93 -32.50 6.90
C ALA A 249 43.59 -33.96 7.25
N ALA A 250 42.40 -34.38 6.77
CA ALA A 250 41.96 -35.73 6.39
C ALA A 250 41.67 -36.82 7.45
N GLY A 251 40.48 -37.42 7.33
CA GLY A 251 40.05 -38.72 7.88
C GLY A 251 38.67 -39.12 7.33
N ALA A 252 38.47 -40.39 6.95
CA ALA A 252 37.20 -40.95 6.43
C ALA A 252 36.66 -42.05 7.38
N HIS A 253 35.49 -42.70 7.26
CA HIS A 253 34.48 -42.96 6.20
C HIS A 253 33.17 -43.43 6.95
N PRO A 254 32.10 -44.00 6.34
CA PRO A 254 31.37 -43.72 5.08
C PRO A 254 29.81 -43.68 5.24
N GLY A 255 29.11 -43.12 4.24
CA GLY A 255 27.88 -43.71 3.65
C GLY A 255 26.49 -43.58 4.32
N ALA A 256 25.65 -42.68 3.79
CA ALA A 256 24.17 -42.79 3.66
C ALA A 256 23.69 -41.79 2.58
N PRO A 257 22.55 -42.01 1.87
CA PRO A 257 22.30 -41.39 0.56
C PRO A 257 21.81 -39.94 0.61
N GLN A 258 22.16 -39.15 -0.41
CA GLN A 258 21.51 -37.86 -0.67
C GLN A 258 20.15 -38.06 -1.35
N PRO A 259 19.10 -37.34 -0.93
CA PRO A 259 17.94 -37.09 -1.78
C PRO A 259 18.29 -36.05 -2.85
N HIS A 260 17.75 -36.22 -4.05
CA HIS A 260 17.94 -35.27 -5.14
C HIS A 260 17.26 -33.93 -4.80
N HIS A 261 18.05 -32.85 -4.67
CA HIS A 261 17.49 -31.51 -4.64
C HIS A 261 17.04 -31.13 -6.05
N HIS A 262 15.73 -31.15 -6.27
CA HIS A 262 15.11 -30.48 -7.41
C HIS A 262 15.38 -28.97 -7.34
N SER A 263 15.52 -28.35 -8.51
CA SER A 263 15.80 -26.92 -8.59
C SER A 263 14.59 -26.10 -8.12
N VAL A 264 14.83 -25.07 -7.31
CA VAL A 264 13.79 -24.11 -6.88
C VAL A 264 13.12 -23.42 -8.07
N SER A 265 13.76 -23.41 -9.25
CA SER A 265 13.18 -22.90 -10.50
C SER A 265 11.98 -23.70 -11.02
N GLU A 266 11.87 -25.00 -10.73
CA GLU A 266 10.74 -25.81 -11.23
C GLU A 266 9.46 -25.57 -10.42
N PHE A 267 9.58 -25.40 -9.09
CA PHE A 267 8.44 -25.18 -8.20
C PHE A 267 7.73 -23.82 -8.41
N VAL A 268 8.46 -22.79 -8.84
CA VAL A 268 7.87 -21.46 -9.09
C VAL A 268 6.95 -21.49 -10.32
N HIS A 269 7.23 -22.31 -11.33
CA HIS A 269 6.35 -22.43 -12.50
C HIS A 269 5.05 -23.18 -12.19
N GLU A 270 5.06 -24.23 -11.35
CA GLU A 270 3.84 -25.00 -11.05
C GLU A 270 2.84 -24.22 -10.15
N ALA A 271 3.32 -23.28 -9.33
CA ALA A 271 2.46 -22.38 -8.57
C ALA A 271 1.78 -21.28 -9.42
N LEU A 272 2.37 -20.90 -10.56
CA LEU A 272 1.87 -19.85 -11.46
C LEU A 272 0.72 -20.32 -12.36
N ASP A 273 0.56 -21.64 -12.57
CA ASP A 273 -0.45 -22.23 -13.46
C ASP A 273 -1.82 -22.48 -12.79
N ARG A 274 -1.97 -22.24 -11.48
CA ARG A 274 -3.21 -22.56 -10.72
C ARG A 274 -4.15 -21.38 -10.44
N GLY A 275 -4.42 -20.56 -11.45
CA GLY A 275 -5.72 -19.86 -11.51
C GLY A 275 -6.85 -20.82 -11.90
N PRO A 276 -8.15 -20.52 -11.70
CA PRO A 276 -8.76 -19.32 -11.11
C PRO A 276 -9.64 -19.62 -9.87
N GLN A 277 -9.57 -20.81 -9.25
CA GLN A 277 -10.54 -21.24 -8.22
C GLN A 277 -10.41 -20.52 -6.86
N ALA A 278 -9.21 -20.08 -6.45
CA ALA A 278 -8.99 -19.40 -5.16
C ALA A 278 -9.65 -18.01 -5.06
N ILE A 279 -10.09 -17.43 -6.18
CA ILE A 279 -10.66 -16.07 -6.26
C ILE A 279 -12.06 -16.00 -5.62
N LEU A 280 -12.76 -17.14 -5.49
CA LEU A 280 -14.17 -17.20 -5.11
C LEU A 280 -14.47 -16.88 -3.64
N GLU A 281 -13.45 -16.82 -2.78
CA GLU A 281 -13.60 -16.38 -1.39
C GLU A 281 -13.24 -14.89 -1.19
N ALA A 282 -12.56 -14.26 -2.16
CA ALA A 282 -12.01 -12.91 -2.05
C ALA A 282 -12.86 -11.80 -2.70
N ILE A 283 -13.81 -12.14 -3.59
CA ILE A 283 -14.73 -11.18 -4.20
C ILE A 283 -16.03 -11.14 -3.40
N GLN A 284 -16.15 -10.18 -2.47
CA GLN A 284 -17.41 -9.92 -1.76
C GLN A 284 -18.08 -8.62 -2.24
N PRO A 285 -19.37 -8.63 -2.60
CA PRO A 285 -20.15 -7.41 -2.77
C PRO A 285 -20.43 -6.76 -1.41
N HIS A 286 -19.73 -5.66 -1.10
CA HIS A 286 -19.87 -4.97 0.18
C HIS A 286 -21.25 -4.29 0.32
N GLN A 287 -22.15 -4.85 1.13
CA GLN A 287 -23.39 -4.18 1.54
C GLN A 287 -23.10 -3.14 2.65
N PRO A 288 -23.64 -1.91 2.58
CA PRO A 288 -23.41 -0.91 3.63
C PRO A 288 -23.98 -1.35 5.00
N GLY A 289 -23.10 -1.55 6.00
CA GLY A 289 -23.49 -1.64 7.40
C GLY A 289 -23.44 -3.01 8.09
N GLN A 290 -22.77 -4.03 7.54
CA GLN A 290 -22.40 -5.24 8.29
C GLN A 290 -20.87 -5.40 8.44
N PRO A 291 -20.37 -5.90 9.59
CA PRO A 291 -18.97 -6.29 9.73
C PRO A 291 -18.66 -7.53 8.89
N PRO A 292 -17.50 -7.61 8.22
CA PRO A 292 -17.14 -8.76 7.39
C PRO A 292 -16.92 -10.02 8.23
N ALA A 293 -17.29 -11.17 7.66
CA ALA A 293 -16.99 -12.47 8.26
C ALA A 293 -15.46 -12.70 8.31
N GLN A 294 -14.97 -13.15 9.47
CA GLN A 294 -13.55 -13.48 9.64
C GLN A 294 -13.21 -14.78 8.88
N ILE A 295 -12.28 -14.70 7.93
CA ILE A 295 -11.58 -15.86 7.39
C ILE A 295 -10.31 -16.06 8.22
N HIS A 296 -10.13 -17.27 8.75
CA HIS A 296 -8.97 -17.61 9.58
C HIS A 296 -7.82 -18.13 8.70
N SER A 297 -6.72 -17.37 8.67
CA SER A 297 -5.37 -17.74 8.19
C SER A 297 -5.20 -18.26 6.75
N VAL A 298 -4.34 -17.57 5.98
CA VAL A 298 -3.85 -18.03 4.67
C VAL A 298 -2.88 -19.23 4.78
N SER A 299 -2.38 -19.58 5.99
CA SER A 299 -1.47 -20.73 6.17
C SER A 299 -2.07 -22.07 5.75
N ASP A 300 -3.36 -22.26 6.04
CA ASP A 300 -4.01 -23.55 5.89
C ASP A 300 -4.33 -23.81 4.41
N PHE A 301 -4.56 -22.75 3.63
CA PHE A 301 -4.79 -22.83 2.19
C PHE A 301 -3.55 -23.27 1.41
N VAL A 302 -2.36 -22.80 1.79
CA VAL A 302 -1.10 -23.15 1.10
C VAL A 302 -0.68 -24.60 1.44
N HIS A 303 -0.85 -25.05 2.68
CA HIS A 303 -0.54 -26.44 3.04
C HIS A 303 -1.57 -27.46 2.53
N GLN A 304 -2.87 -27.16 2.60
CA GLN A 304 -3.91 -28.13 2.26
C GLN A 304 -4.10 -28.33 0.75
N ALA A 305 -3.71 -27.35 -0.08
CA ALA A 305 -3.71 -27.45 -1.54
C ALA A 305 -2.62 -28.38 -2.13
N MET A 306 -1.68 -28.86 -1.31
CA MET A 306 -0.55 -29.70 -1.74
C MET A 306 -0.76 -31.21 -1.54
N GLU A 307 -1.65 -31.66 -0.65
CA GLU A 307 -1.78 -33.10 -0.31
C GLU A 307 -3.00 -33.82 -0.90
N ILE A 308 -4.08 -33.13 -1.29
CA ILE A 308 -5.33 -33.80 -1.69
C ILE A 308 -5.60 -33.63 -3.19
N GLY A 309 -5.42 -34.73 -3.93
CA GLY A 309 -5.73 -34.83 -5.35
C GLY A 309 -7.24 -34.69 -5.69
N PRO A 310 -7.60 -34.77 -6.99
CA PRO A 310 -8.72 -34.01 -7.56
C PRO A 310 -10.15 -34.58 -7.34
N GLN A 311 -10.53 -34.94 -6.11
CA GLN A 311 -11.87 -35.46 -5.76
C GLN A 311 -12.41 -34.98 -4.39
N GLY A 312 -12.18 -33.71 -4.01
CA GLY A 312 -12.66 -33.16 -2.74
C GLY A 312 -13.32 -31.78 -2.84
N ILE A 313 -14.48 -31.65 -2.18
CA ILE A 313 -15.25 -30.43 -1.83
C ILE A 313 -16.41 -30.07 -2.78
N LEU A 314 -17.50 -30.83 -2.59
CA LEU A 314 -18.88 -30.39 -2.80
C LEU A 314 -19.55 -30.34 -1.42
N SER A 315 -19.54 -29.19 -0.72
CA SER A 315 -20.46 -28.82 0.39
C SER A 315 -20.00 -27.55 1.14
N ALA A 316 -20.49 -26.37 0.75
CA ALA A 316 -20.56 -25.16 1.61
C ALA A 316 -21.38 -24.03 0.95
N LEU A 317 -22.64 -24.32 0.60
CA LEU A 317 -23.62 -23.28 0.22
C LEU A 317 -24.83 -23.42 1.13
N HIS A 318 -25.23 -22.35 1.82
CA HIS A 318 -26.63 -21.99 2.13
C HIS A 318 -26.69 -20.61 2.83
N PRO A 319 -27.76 -19.81 2.61
CA PRO A 319 -27.91 -18.48 3.20
C PRO A 319 -28.54 -18.54 4.61
N HIS A 320 -28.36 -17.48 5.41
CA HIS A 320 -29.18 -17.28 6.61
C HIS A 320 -29.75 -15.86 6.69
N GLN A 321 -31.07 -15.77 6.83
CA GLN A 321 -31.77 -14.52 7.13
C GLN A 321 -31.74 -14.26 8.65
N GLY A 322 -31.71 -12.98 9.03
CA GLY A 322 -31.90 -12.54 10.42
C GLY A 322 -33.33 -12.04 10.66
N ALA A 323 -33.95 -12.50 11.75
CA ALA A 323 -35.26 -12.04 12.23
C ALA A 323 -35.10 -10.94 13.32
N PRO A 324 -36.12 -10.12 13.61
CA PRO A 324 -35.94 -8.85 14.32
C PRO A 324 -36.02 -8.96 15.86
N ALA A 325 -35.31 -8.07 16.55
CA ALA A 325 -35.56 -7.71 17.95
C ALA A 325 -36.43 -6.44 18.02
N GLY A 326 -37.31 -6.31 19.03
CA GLY A 326 -38.31 -5.23 19.07
C GLY A 326 -38.60 -4.63 20.44
N HIS A 327 -39.48 -3.61 20.42
CA HIS A 327 -39.99 -2.76 21.53
C HIS A 327 -38.99 -1.69 22.03
N GLY A 328 -39.27 -0.37 22.05
CA GLY A 328 -40.42 0.48 21.63
C GLY A 328 -40.26 1.88 22.29
N PRO A 329 -41.22 2.85 22.21
CA PRO A 329 -42.35 3.03 21.30
C PRO A 329 -42.18 4.27 20.37
N ALA A 330 -43.19 4.59 19.57
CA ALA A 330 -43.10 5.54 18.45
C ALA A 330 -43.19 7.04 18.79
N GLN A 331 -42.54 7.87 17.96
CA GLN A 331 -43.12 9.13 17.50
C GLN A 331 -43.29 9.09 15.98
N SER A 332 -44.48 9.45 15.52
CA SER A 332 -44.89 9.32 14.12
C SER A 332 -44.49 10.56 13.31
N HIS A 333 -43.50 10.42 12.44
CA HIS A 333 -43.37 11.29 11.26
C HIS A 333 -43.69 10.50 9.99
N GLN A 334 -44.79 10.90 9.34
CA GLN A 334 -45.06 10.51 7.95
C GLN A 334 -43.96 11.09 7.06
N GLY A 335 -43.03 10.22 6.65
CA GLY A 335 -42.01 10.51 5.65
C GLY A 335 -42.19 9.59 4.46
N SER A 336 -42.41 10.18 3.29
CA SER A 336 -42.43 9.61 1.94
C SER A 336 -41.98 8.15 1.78
N THR A 337 -42.76 7.35 1.05
CA THR A 337 -42.33 6.08 0.47
C THR A 337 -41.16 6.30 -0.50
N GLY A 338 -39.93 6.29 0.02
CA GLY A 338 -38.73 6.24 -0.78
C GLY A 338 -38.66 4.88 -1.46
N GLY A 339 -38.94 4.83 -2.76
CA GLY A 339 -38.64 3.63 -3.55
C GLY A 339 -37.15 3.33 -3.42
N SER A 340 -36.80 2.06 -3.18
CA SER A 340 -35.42 1.61 -3.22
C SER A 340 -34.84 1.97 -4.58
N GLY A 341 -33.88 2.90 -4.60
CA GLY A 341 -33.07 3.16 -5.79
C GLY A 341 -32.36 1.87 -6.23
N PRO A 342 -31.90 1.79 -7.49
CA PRO A 342 -31.15 0.62 -7.95
C PRO A 342 -29.95 0.37 -7.03
N THR A 343 -29.82 -0.86 -6.54
CA THR A 343 -28.65 -1.29 -5.77
C THR A 343 -27.43 -1.16 -6.66
N LEU A 344 -26.45 -0.36 -6.24
CA LEU A 344 -25.16 -0.28 -6.91
C LEU A 344 -24.17 -1.19 -6.19
N TYR A 345 -23.50 -2.03 -6.96
CA TYR A 345 -22.47 -2.94 -6.49
C TYR A 345 -21.09 -2.36 -6.82
N ASP A 346 -20.21 -2.35 -5.82
CA ASP A 346 -18.81 -1.92 -5.95
C ASP A 346 -17.93 -3.16 -6.08
N TRP A 347 -17.16 -3.26 -7.17
CA TRP A 347 -16.40 -4.45 -7.55
C TRP A 347 -14.91 -4.20 -7.42
N VAL A 348 -14.32 -4.92 -6.46
CA VAL A 348 -12.94 -4.76 -6.05
C VAL A 348 -12.29 -6.12 -5.82
N ALA A 349 -11.06 -6.28 -6.30
CA ALA A 349 -10.20 -7.39 -5.91
C ALA A 349 -9.49 -7.01 -4.60
N ARG A 350 -9.85 -7.68 -3.50
CA ARG A 350 -9.11 -7.60 -2.24
C ARG A 350 -7.90 -8.54 -2.32
N VAL A 351 -6.73 -8.02 -2.00
CA VAL A 351 -5.45 -8.74 -2.09
C VAL A 351 -4.82 -8.77 -0.71
N GLN A 352 -4.48 -9.96 -0.23
CA GLN A 352 -3.72 -10.18 1.00
C GLN A 352 -2.46 -10.98 0.69
N THR A 353 -1.31 -10.54 1.17
CA THR A 353 -0.01 -11.18 0.89
C THR A 353 0.87 -11.22 2.11
N LYS A 354 1.60 -12.32 2.32
CA LYS A 354 2.76 -12.32 3.21
C LYS A 354 3.83 -11.39 2.64
N LYS A 355 4.14 -10.30 3.34
CA LYS A 355 4.98 -9.18 2.88
C LYS A 355 6.35 -9.65 2.39
N TYR A 356 6.99 -10.55 3.14
CA TYR A 356 8.37 -10.97 2.90
C TYR A 356 8.52 -12.28 2.09
N GLU A 357 7.42 -12.90 1.66
CA GLU A 357 7.41 -14.21 0.97
C GLU A 357 8.33 -14.27 -0.25
N LEU A 358 8.40 -13.18 -1.01
CA LEU A 358 9.18 -13.12 -2.26
C LEU A 358 10.59 -12.53 -2.09
N GLY A 359 10.93 -12.01 -0.89
CA GLY A 359 12.24 -11.44 -0.54
C GLY A 359 12.60 -10.09 -1.19
N THR A 360 11.74 -9.56 -2.04
CA THR A 360 11.89 -8.31 -2.80
C THR A 360 10.51 -7.69 -3.02
N SER A 361 10.45 -6.42 -3.41
CA SER A 361 9.19 -5.77 -3.78
C SER A 361 8.52 -6.48 -4.96
N PHE A 362 7.19 -6.50 -5.00
CA PHE A 362 6.46 -7.19 -6.07
C PHE A 362 5.08 -6.59 -6.30
N SER A 363 4.54 -6.85 -7.51
CA SER A 363 3.20 -6.46 -7.94
C SER A 363 2.33 -7.69 -8.14
N VAL A 364 1.09 -7.66 -7.64
CA VAL A 364 0.00 -8.58 -8.03
C VAL A 364 -0.88 -7.84 -9.03
N ILE A 365 -0.74 -8.17 -10.30
CA ILE A 365 -1.34 -7.47 -11.44
C ILE A 365 -2.61 -8.17 -11.87
N PHE A 366 -3.67 -7.40 -12.16
CA PHE A 366 -4.97 -7.90 -12.62
C PHE A 366 -5.26 -7.50 -14.06
N PHE A 367 -5.82 -8.44 -14.82
CA PHE A 367 -6.28 -8.27 -16.20
C PHE A 367 -7.72 -8.73 -16.34
N ILE A 368 -8.49 -8.10 -17.23
CA ILE A 368 -9.78 -8.62 -17.68
C ILE A 368 -9.76 -8.78 -19.21
N GLY A 369 -9.94 -10.03 -19.67
CA GLY A 369 -9.77 -10.44 -21.05
C GLY A 369 -8.35 -10.93 -21.37
N ASP A 370 -8.07 -11.15 -22.65
CA ASP A 370 -6.79 -11.68 -23.12
C ASP A 370 -5.63 -10.73 -22.79
N PHE A 371 -4.56 -11.25 -22.19
CA PHE A 371 -3.37 -10.50 -21.79
C PHE A 371 -2.11 -11.12 -22.40
N PRO A 372 -1.04 -10.34 -22.67
CA PRO A 372 0.16 -10.85 -23.33
C PRO A 372 0.97 -11.79 -22.42
N GLU A 373 1.67 -12.76 -23.02
CA GLU A 373 2.57 -13.66 -22.29
C GLU A 373 3.83 -12.94 -21.77
N ASP A 374 4.30 -11.92 -22.51
CA ASP A 374 5.48 -11.12 -22.18
C ASP A 374 5.21 -10.15 -21.00
N PRO A 375 5.91 -10.30 -19.86
CA PRO A 375 5.72 -9.43 -18.69
C PRO A 375 5.99 -7.95 -18.95
N GLN A 376 6.86 -7.60 -19.91
CA GLN A 376 7.15 -6.20 -20.25
C GLN A 376 5.94 -5.49 -20.90
N GLN A 377 4.97 -6.25 -21.39
CA GLN A 377 3.76 -5.74 -22.04
C GLN A 377 2.53 -5.73 -21.10
N TRP A 378 2.66 -6.22 -19.87
CA TRP A 378 1.53 -6.36 -18.95
C TRP A 378 0.89 -5.02 -18.59
N ARG A 379 1.68 -4.01 -18.19
CA ARG A 379 1.19 -2.71 -17.71
C ARG A 379 0.70 -1.77 -18.83
N THR A 380 0.98 -2.10 -20.09
CA THR A 380 0.48 -1.40 -21.28
C THR A 380 -0.65 -2.15 -22.01
N SER A 381 -0.99 -3.36 -21.56
CA SER A 381 -2.07 -4.16 -22.12
C SER A 381 -3.42 -3.46 -21.97
N PRO A 382 -4.30 -3.43 -23.00
CA PRO A 382 -5.68 -2.97 -22.85
C PRO A 382 -6.50 -3.77 -21.82
N ALA A 383 -6.10 -5.02 -21.54
CA ALA A 383 -6.70 -5.85 -20.51
C ALA A 383 -6.29 -5.44 -19.08
N TYR A 384 -5.23 -4.64 -18.90
CA TYR A 384 -4.73 -4.22 -17.59
C TYR A 384 -5.77 -3.40 -16.82
N VAL A 385 -6.04 -3.80 -15.57
CA VAL A 385 -7.03 -3.14 -14.69
C VAL A 385 -6.35 -2.38 -13.56
N GLY A 386 -5.27 -2.95 -13.03
CA GLY A 386 -4.39 -2.34 -12.04
C GLY A 386 -3.63 -3.37 -11.23
N ALA A 387 -2.82 -2.91 -10.26
CA ALA A 387 -2.03 -3.81 -9.43
C ALA A 387 -1.98 -3.40 -7.95
N TYR A 388 -2.01 -4.42 -7.08
CA TYR A 388 -1.55 -4.30 -5.70
C TYR A 388 -0.03 -4.44 -5.67
N LYS A 389 0.66 -3.71 -4.78
CA LYS A 389 2.12 -3.79 -4.63
C LYS A 389 2.51 -3.98 -3.17
N ALA A 390 3.43 -4.90 -2.94
CA ALA A 390 4.16 -5.00 -1.69
C ALA A 390 5.48 -4.24 -1.83
N PHE A 391 5.70 -3.25 -0.95
CA PHE A 391 6.95 -2.51 -0.83
C PHE A 391 7.80 -3.16 0.28
N VAL A 392 8.88 -3.84 -0.13
CA VAL A 392 9.61 -4.82 0.70
C VAL A 392 11.09 -4.49 0.73
N ASN A 393 11.67 -4.50 1.93
CA ASN A 393 13.11 -4.35 2.13
C ASN A 393 13.85 -5.58 1.59
N THR A 394 14.64 -5.44 0.52
CA THR A 394 15.37 -6.56 -0.11
C THR A 394 16.43 -7.15 0.83
N ALA A 395 16.93 -6.35 1.77
CA ALA A 395 17.88 -6.76 2.81
C ALA A 395 17.20 -7.38 4.05
N ALA A 396 15.95 -7.84 3.95
CA ALA A 396 15.23 -8.48 5.06
C ALA A 396 16.01 -9.62 5.74
N SER A 397 16.79 -10.39 4.98
CA SER A 397 17.64 -11.46 5.53
C SER A 397 18.84 -10.96 6.35
N GLN A 398 19.21 -9.69 6.24
CA GLN A 398 20.30 -9.03 6.98
C GLN A 398 19.78 -8.10 8.10
N CYS A 399 18.48 -7.82 8.09
CA CYS A 399 17.75 -6.99 9.03
C CYS A 399 17.24 -7.84 10.22
N GLU A 400 17.66 -7.51 11.45
CA GLU A 400 17.37 -8.33 12.64
C GLU A 400 15.87 -8.43 12.95
N ASN A 401 15.13 -7.32 12.85
CA ASN A 401 13.68 -7.32 12.99
C ASN A 401 13.00 -8.06 11.82
N CYS A 402 13.43 -7.82 10.58
CA CYS A 402 12.81 -8.40 9.38
C CYS A 402 12.81 -9.94 9.34
N ARG A 403 13.81 -10.59 9.95
CA ARG A 403 13.86 -12.07 10.06
C ARG A 403 12.68 -12.67 10.83
N GLY A 404 12.06 -11.92 11.74
CA GLY A 404 10.91 -12.35 12.53
C GLY A 404 9.55 -12.09 11.88
N GLN A 405 9.51 -11.54 10.66
CA GLN A 405 8.30 -10.97 10.04
C GLN A 405 7.74 -11.80 8.88
N GLN A 406 8.18 -13.05 8.71
CA GLN A 406 7.81 -13.89 7.56
C GLN A 406 6.29 -14.07 7.39
N ASP A 407 5.52 -13.99 8.48
CA ASP A 407 4.07 -14.15 8.50
C ASP A 407 3.28 -12.83 8.55
N VAL A 408 3.93 -11.66 8.40
CA VAL A 408 3.22 -10.36 8.34
C VAL A 408 2.40 -10.28 7.05
N VAL A 409 1.08 -10.15 7.20
CA VAL A 409 0.14 -10.09 6.07
C VAL A 409 -0.30 -8.65 5.82
N THR A 410 0.05 -8.14 4.65
CA THR A 410 -0.38 -6.84 4.15
C THR A 410 -1.56 -6.96 3.21
N GLU A 411 -2.36 -5.90 3.13
CA GLU A 411 -3.63 -5.82 2.41
C GLU A 411 -3.69 -4.61 1.47
N GLY A 412 -4.30 -4.81 0.32
CA GLY A 412 -4.69 -3.72 -0.58
C GLY A 412 -5.80 -4.12 -1.54
N PHE A 413 -6.26 -3.15 -2.31
CA PHE A 413 -7.47 -3.26 -3.12
C PHE A 413 -7.22 -2.74 -4.54
N VAL A 414 -7.65 -3.51 -5.54
CA VAL A 414 -7.61 -3.13 -6.97
C VAL A 414 -9.04 -2.99 -7.46
N HIS A 415 -9.45 -1.76 -7.80
CA HIS A 415 -10.83 -1.48 -8.18
C HIS A 415 -11.09 -1.86 -9.64
N LEU A 416 -12.19 -2.58 -9.89
CA LEU A 416 -12.53 -3.10 -11.22
C LEU A 416 -13.58 -2.22 -11.93
N ASP A 417 -14.35 -1.43 -11.18
CA ASP A 417 -15.54 -0.69 -11.64
C ASP A 417 -15.30 0.17 -12.87
N ALA A 418 -14.25 0.98 -12.85
CA ALA A 418 -13.94 1.92 -13.93
C ALA A 418 -13.55 1.20 -15.23
N TRP A 419 -12.79 0.11 -15.12
CA TRP A 419 -12.43 -0.72 -16.27
C TRP A 419 -13.66 -1.45 -16.81
N LEU A 420 -14.46 -2.07 -15.93
CA LEU A 420 -15.68 -2.78 -16.31
C LEU A 420 -16.68 -1.86 -17.02
N ALA A 421 -16.88 -0.65 -16.52
CA ALA A 421 -17.78 0.34 -17.13
C ALA A 421 -17.28 0.85 -18.50
N ALA A 422 -15.97 0.91 -18.73
CA ALA A 422 -15.40 1.34 -19.99
C ALA A 422 -15.31 0.22 -21.05
N HIS A 423 -15.05 -1.02 -20.64
CA HIS A 423 -14.58 -2.08 -21.55
C HIS A 423 -15.44 -3.35 -21.58
N SER A 424 -16.21 -3.67 -20.52
CA SER A 424 -16.89 -4.98 -20.45
C SER A 424 -18.07 -5.15 -21.43
N GLY A 425 -18.66 -4.04 -21.88
CA GLY A 425 -19.89 -4.03 -22.67
C GLY A 425 -21.14 -4.51 -21.91
N LEU A 426 -21.05 -4.75 -20.60
CA LEU A 426 -22.16 -5.22 -19.78
C LEU A 426 -23.15 -4.10 -19.49
N GLY A 427 -24.44 -4.37 -19.67
CA GLY A 427 -25.52 -3.43 -19.33
C GLY A 427 -25.87 -3.37 -17.84
N THR A 428 -25.18 -4.15 -16.99
CA THR A 428 -25.40 -4.20 -15.53
C THR A 428 -24.18 -4.82 -14.82
N PHE A 429 -23.98 -4.44 -13.55
CA PHE A 429 -22.98 -5.02 -12.64
C PHE A 429 -23.60 -5.80 -11.48
N GLU A 430 -24.84 -6.27 -11.66
CA GLU A 430 -25.48 -7.24 -10.77
C GLU A 430 -24.64 -8.53 -10.64
N PRO A 431 -24.46 -9.09 -9.43
CA PRO A 431 -23.62 -10.27 -9.21
C PRO A 431 -23.95 -11.46 -10.10
N SER A 432 -25.24 -11.69 -10.39
CA SER A 432 -25.70 -12.78 -11.25
C SER A 432 -25.19 -12.68 -12.70
N VAL A 433 -24.79 -11.50 -13.16
CA VAL A 433 -24.23 -11.25 -14.50
C VAL A 433 -22.71 -11.12 -14.45
N LEU A 434 -22.19 -10.42 -13.44
CA LEU A 434 -20.78 -10.06 -13.39
C LEU A 434 -19.90 -11.18 -12.78
N GLU A 435 -20.39 -11.99 -11.84
CA GLU A 435 -19.58 -13.12 -11.35
C GLU A 435 -19.25 -14.15 -12.45
N PRO A 436 -20.19 -14.63 -13.29
CA PRO A 436 -19.83 -15.55 -14.39
C PRO A 436 -18.89 -14.92 -15.41
N TYR A 437 -19.00 -13.61 -15.63
CA TYR A 437 -18.10 -12.86 -16.51
C TYR A 437 -16.68 -12.79 -15.92
N LEU A 438 -16.52 -12.42 -14.65
CA LEU A 438 -15.22 -12.37 -13.99
C LEU A 438 -14.59 -13.78 -13.87
N LYS A 439 -15.38 -14.81 -13.54
CA LYS A 439 -14.93 -16.23 -13.51
C LYS A 439 -14.30 -16.68 -14.84
N LYS A 440 -14.70 -16.09 -15.97
CA LYS A 440 -14.18 -16.42 -17.30
C LYS A 440 -13.01 -15.51 -17.73
N ASN A 441 -13.07 -14.21 -17.44
CA ASN A 441 -12.19 -13.21 -18.05
C ASN A 441 -11.22 -12.55 -17.06
N LEU A 442 -11.38 -12.69 -15.74
CA LEU A 442 -10.46 -12.12 -14.76
C LEU A 442 -9.21 -13.01 -14.63
N HIS A 443 -8.05 -12.45 -14.91
CA HIS A 443 -6.76 -13.10 -14.78
C HIS A 443 -5.85 -12.25 -13.88
N TRP A 444 -4.83 -12.88 -13.29
CA TRP A 444 -3.81 -12.17 -12.53
C TRP A 444 -2.43 -12.83 -12.70
N ARG A 445 -1.38 -12.04 -12.44
CA ARG A 445 0.03 -12.47 -12.43
C ARG A 445 0.78 -11.78 -11.31
N VAL A 446 1.91 -12.37 -10.91
CA VAL A 446 2.86 -11.77 -9.97
C VAL A 446 4.13 -11.39 -10.72
N GLN A 447 4.57 -10.14 -10.55
CA GLN A 447 5.82 -9.62 -11.09
C GLN A 447 6.71 -9.18 -9.93
N LYS A 448 7.92 -9.73 -9.83
CA LYS A 448 8.93 -9.26 -8.87
C LYS A 448 9.70 -8.06 -9.43
N VAL A 449 10.15 -7.19 -8.53
CA VAL A 449 11.29 -6.29 -8.75
C VAL A 449 12.57 -7.11 -8.62
N ILE A 450 13.52 -6.94 -9.56
CA ILE A 450 14.73 -7.77 -9.71
C ILE A 450 15.94 -7.12 -9.02
#